data_AF-A0A520HJV1-F1
#
_entry.id   AF-A0A520HJV1-F1
#
_cell.length_a   1.000
_cell.length_b   1.000
_cell.length_c   1.000
_cell.angle_alpha   90.00
_cell.angle_beta   90.00
_cell.angle_gamma   90.00
#
_symmetry.space_group_name_H-M   'P 1'
#
loop_
_entity.id
_entity.type
_entity.pdbx_description
1 polymer ?
#
loop_
_entity_poly.entity_id
_entity_poly.type
_entity_poly.pdbx_seq_one_letter_code
_entity_poly.pdbx_strand_id
1 'polypeptide(L)'
;MRHIAIIGSGPAGYYTAEACQKAFGDDCRVDIIDRLPVPYGLIRSGVAPDHQSIKAVARRYEAVALSDTVRFVGNVSVGDAVSVPELLELYDAVVLATGAPSDKPLGVPGDDLPGVIGSAAFVGWYNGHPDFAALDPPVGGLDAVVVGAGNVALDVARILAKTEAEFGGSDIVGHALDRLRDAEHATVTL
;
A
#
# COMPACT_ATOMS: atom_id res chain seq x y z
N MET A 1 19.14 -23.24 -13.56
CA MET A 1 18.82 -22.03 -12.78
C MET A 1 17.39 -21.63 -13.14
N ARG A 2 16.51 -21.46 -12.16
CA ARG A 2 15.10 -21.07 -12.35
C ARG A 2 14.97 -19.56 -12.31
N HIS A 3 14.42 -18.95 -13.35
CA HIS A 3 14.13 -17.53 -13.43
C HIS A 3 12.65 -17.31 -13.14
N ILE A 4 12.34 -16.55 -12.09
CA ILE A 4 10.97 -16.34 -11.62
C ILE A 4 10.69 -14.84 -11.57
N ALA A 5 9.66 -14.39 -12.26
CA ALA A 5 9.14 -13.04 -12.12
C ALA A 5 7.99 -13.02 -11.10
N ILE A 6 8.02 -12.07 -10.18
CA ILE A 6 6.94 -11.83 -9.21
C ILE A 6 6.42 -10.41 -9.45
N ILE A 7 5.13 -10.28 -9.77
CA ILE A 7 4.49 -9.01 -10.08
C ILE A 7 3.82 -8.48 -8.81
N GLY A 8 4.45 -7.50 -8.18
CA GLY A 8 4.03 -6.87 -6.93
C GLY A 8 5.02 -7.13 -5.78
N SER A 9 5.48 -6.06 -5.15
CA SER A 9 6.49 -6.08 -4.08
C SER A 9 5.88 -6.00 -2.66
N GLY A 10 4.59 -6.30 -2.52
CA GLY A 10 3.94 -6.40 -1.21
C GLY A 10 4.38 -7.64 -0.42
N PRO A 11 3.74 -7.89 0.74
CA PRO A 11 4.00 -9.09 1.56
C PRO A 11 3.96 -10.39 0.76
N ALA A 12 2.95 -10.58 -0.09
CA ALA A 12 2.82 -11.78 -0.90
C ALA A 12 4.06 -11.98 -1.80
N GLY A 13 4.53 -10.93 -2.46
CA GLY A 13 5.68 -11.01 -3.35
C GLY A 13 6.97 -11.37 -2.60
N TYR A 14 7.25 -10.70 -1.48
CA TYR A 14 8.43 -10.99 -0.68
C TYR A 14 8.40 -12.36 0.01
N TYR A 15 7.24 -12.80 0.48
CA TYR A 15 7.12 -14.16 1.02
C TYR A 15 7.28 -15.23 -0.07
N THR A 16 6.80 -14.99 -1.29
CA THR A 16 7.07 -15.87 -2.42
C THR A 16 8.56 -15.90 -2.76
N ALA A 17 9.23 -14.74 -2.84
CA ALA A 17 10.67 -14.69 -3.09
C ALA A 17 11.48 -15.45 -2.02
N GLU A 18 11.16 -15.24 -0.74
CA GLU A 18 11.77 -15.97 0.38
C GLU A 18 11.52 -17.49 0.27
N ALA A 19 10.32 -17.91 -0.13
CA ALA A 19 10.00 -19.31 -0.33
C ALA A 19 10.82 -19.93 -1.48
N CYS A 20 11.01 -19.20 -2.59
CA CYS A 20 11.87 -19.63 -3.69
C CYS A 20 13.32 -19.83 -3.24
N GLN A 21 13.88 -18.89 -2.48
CA GLN A 21 15.23 -19.01 -1.92
C GLN A 21 15.38 -20.23 -1.02
N LYS A 22 14.40 -20.48 -0.14
CA LYS A 22 14.42 -21.65 0.75
C LYS A 22 14.32 -22.97 -0.01
N ALA A 23 13.54 -22.99 -1.09
CA ALA A 23 13.32 -24.20 -1.87
C ALA A 23 14.47 -24.51 -2.84
N PHE A 24 15.11 -23.47 -3.41
CA PHE A 24 16.05 -23.64 -4.52
C PHE A 24 17.45 -23.09 -4.26
N GLY A 25 17.68 -22.34 -3.17
CA GLY A 25 18.97 -21.73 -2.85
C GLY A 25 19.51 -20.90 -4.01
N ASP A 26 20.76 -21.17 -4.41
CA ASP A 26 21.44 -20.45 -5.49
C ASP A 26 20.95 -20.86 -6.90
N ASP A 27 20.14 -21.91 -7.00
CA ASP A 27 19.55 -22.37 -8.28
C ASP A 27 18.31 -21.58 -8.70
N CYS A 28 17.95 -20.49 -8.01
CA CYS A 28 16.92 -19.55 -8.46
C CYS A 28 17.42 -18.10 -8.61
N ARG A 29 16.77 -17.37 -9.51
CA ARG A 29 16.87 -15.91 -9.66
C ARG A 29 15.45 -15.36 -9.69
N VAL A 30 15.17 -14.40 -8.83
CA VAL A 30 13.85 -13.81 -8.65
C VAL A 30 13.90 -12.34 -8.98
N ASP A 31 13.05 -11.90 -9.90
CA ASP A 31 12.80 -10.49 -10.16
C ASP A 31 11.45 -10.10 -9.56
N ILE A 32 11.46 -9.22 -8.56
CA ILE A 32 10.25 -8.61 -8.01
C ILE A 32 10.00 -7.31 -8.78
N ILE A 33 8.98 -7.33 -9.63
CA ILE A 33 8.61 -6.23 -10.52
C ILE A 33 7.46 -5.46 -9.86
N ASP A 34 7.60 -4.14 -9.73
CA ASP A 34 6.55 -3.28 -9.16
C ASP A 34 6.39 -2.00 -9.97
N ARG A 35 5.15 -1.51 -10.07
CA ARG A 35 4.86 -0.23 -10.73
C ARG A 35 5.38 0.96 -9.93
N LEU A 36 5.49 0.83 -8.61
CA LEU A 36 5.97 1.90 -7.76
C LEU A 36 7.51 1.88 -7.70
N PRO A 37 8.16 3.04 -7.51
CA PRO A 37 9.61 3.11 -7.36
C PRO A 37 10.10 2.57 -6.02
N VAL A 38 9.19 2.33 -5.07
CA VAL A 38 9.50 1.88 -3.70
C VAL A 38 8.76 0.57 -3.39
N PRO A 39 9.41 -0.38 -2.70
CA PRO A 39 8.81 -1.68 -2.45
C PRO A 39 7.85 -1.69 -1.25
N TYR A 40 7.36 -2.89 -0.92
CA TYR A 40 6.62 -3.28 0.30
C TYR A 40 5.10 -3.07 0.26
N GLY A 41 4.57 -2.47 -0.81
CA GLY A 41 3.13 -2.29 -1.01
C GLY A 41 2.43 -1.73 0.23
N LEU A 42 1.35 -2.37 0.67
CA LEU A 42 0.56 -1.89 1.81
C LEU A 42 1.30 -1.87 3.15
N ILE A 43 2.45 -2.54 3.32
CA ILE A 43 3.26 -2.31 4.54
C ILE A 43 3.75 -0.87 4.60
N ARG A 44 4.05 -0.26 3.44
CA ARG A 44 4.42 1.14 3.33
C ARG A 44 3.18 2.05 3.22
N SER A 45 2.28 1.73 2.29
CA SER A 45 1.22 2.65 1.86
C SER A 45 -0.18 2.35 2.43
N GLY A 46 -0.31 1.31 3.26
CA GLY A 46 -1.60 0.86 3.80
C GLY A 46 -1.64 0.86 5.32
N VAL A 47 -0.66 0.22 5.97
CA VAL A 47 -0.53 0.19 7.43
C VAL A 47 -0.48 1.62 7.94
N ALA A 48 -1.40 1.94 8.86
CA ALA A 48 -1.55 3.26 9.43
C ALA A 48 -0.22 3.81 9.99
N PRO A 49 0.00 5.13 9.90
CA PRO A 49 1.28 5.73 10.26
C PRO A 49 1.59 5.65 11.76
N ASP A 50 0.61 5.38 12.60
CA ASP A 50 0.81 5.14 14.03
C ASP A 50 1.01 3.64 14.38
N HIS A 51 0.97 2.74 13.40
CA HIS A 51 1.20 1.30 13.55
C HIS A 51 2.64 0.88 13.16
N GLN A 52 3.64 1.60 13.67
CA GLN A 52 5.05 1.41 13.31
C GLN A 52 5.59 -0.01 13.63
N SER A 53 5.07 -0.66 14.68
CA SER A 53 5.48 -2.03 15.03
C SER A 53 5.15 -3.05 13.94
N ILE A 54 4.05 -2.86 13.21
CA ILE A 54 3.65 -3.74 12.09
C ILE A 54 4.59 -3.50 10.89
N LYS A 55 4.99 -2.25 10.64
CA LYS A 55 5.93 -1.89 9.56
C LYS A 55 7.33 -2.50 9.74
N ALA A 56 7.67 -2.96 10.94
CA ALA A 56 8.93 -3.62 11.25
C ALA A 56 9.21 -4.90 10.42
N VAL A 57 8.17 -5.53 9.85
CA VAL A 57 8.33 -6.66 8.92
C VAL A 57 9.15 -6.29 7.67
N ALA A 58 9.23 -5.00 7.31
CA ALA A 58 10.05 -4.53 6.19
C ALA A 58 11.53 -4.94 6.33
N ARG A 59 12.08 -5.08 7.54
CA ARG A 59 13.45 -5.59 7.75
C ARG A 59 13.65 -7.01 7.25
N ARG A 60 12.61 -7.85 7.35
CA ARG A 60 12.65 -9.22 6.80
C ARG A 60 12.64 -9.17 5.27
N TYR A 61 11.86 -8.29 4.67
CA TYR A 61 11.79 -8.12 3.22
C TYR A 61 13.09 -7.54 2.66
N GLU A 62 13.71 -6.61 3.38
CA GLU A 62 15.03 -6.07 3.05
C GLU A 62 16.09 -7.16 3.03
N ALA A 63 16.12 -8.06 4.03
CA ALA A 63 17.05 -9.19 4.04
C ALA A 63 16.88 -10.11 2.82
N VAL A 64 15.64 -10.31 2.35
CA VAL A 64 15.35 -11.06 1.11
C VAL A 64 15.82 -10.26 -0.12
N ALA A 65 15.53 -8.96 -0.17
CA ALA A 65 15.88 -8.07 -1.28
C ALA A 65 17.39 -7.90 -1.48
N LEU A 66 18.17 -7.95 -0.40
CA LEU A 66 19.62 -7.76 -0.40
C LEU A 66 20.42 -9.05 -0.65
N SER A 67 19.75 -10.16 -0.90
CA SER A 67 20.40 -11.41 -1.30
C SER A 67 20.89 -11.37 -2.76
N ASP A 68 21.82 -12.26 -3.11
CA ASP A 68 22.34 -12.37 -4.48
C ASP A 68 21.35 -13.00 -5.48
N THR A 69 20.22 -13.53 -4.98
CA THR A 69 19.25 -14.27 -5.79
C THR A 69 17.97 -13.48 -6.08
N VAL A 70 17.80 -12.30 -5.48
CA VAL A 70 16.62 -11.45 -5.64
C VAL A 70 17.02 -10.07 -6.16
N ARG A 71 16.27 -9.56 -7.13
CA ARG A 71 16.41 -8.19 -7.63
C ARG A 71 15.05 -7.50 -7.62
N PHE A 72 15.04 -6.26 -7.15
CA PHE A 72 13.86 -5.40 -7.23
C PHE A 72 13.92 -4.56 -8.51
N VAL A 73 12.82 -4.54 -9.25
CA VAL A 73 12.66 -3.78 -10.50
C VAL A 73 11.40 -2.90 -10.34
N GLY A 74 11.59 -1.74 -9.72
CA GLY A 74 10.53 -0.76 -9.52
C GLY A 74 10.27 0.12 -10.75
N ASN A 75 9.19 0.90 -10.70
CA ASN A 75 8.74 1.79 -11.78
C ASN A 75 8.43 1.06 -13.11
N VAL A 76 7.95 -0.19 -13.04
CA VAL A 76 7.55 -1.00 -14.19
C VAL A 76 6.12 -1.50 -14.01
N SER A 77 5.19 -0.89 -14.74
CA SER A 77 3.79 -1.33 -14.78
C SER A 77 3.61 -2.51 -15.72
N VAL A 78 3.30 -3.70 -15.18
CA VAL A 78 2.91 -4.85 -16.00
C VAL A 78 1.49 -4.67 -16.51
N GLY A 79 1.30 -4.84 -17.81
CA GLY A 79 0.09 -4.46 -18.56
C GLY A 79 0.30 -3.25 -19.46
N ASP A 80 1.21 -2.34 -19.07
CA ASP A 80 1.51 -1.11 -19.83
C ASP A 80 2.92 -1.14 -20.43
N ALA A 81 3.95 -1.33 -19.60
CA ALA A 81 5.35 -1.30 -20.00
C ALA A 81 5.86 -2.67 -20.48
N VAL A 82 5.28 -3.75 -19.94
CA VAL A 82 5.54 -5.14 -20.32
C VAL A 82 4.29 -5.96 -20.07
N SER A 83 3.98 -6.91 -20.93
CA SER A 83 2.82 -7.79 -20.80
C SER A 83 3.17 -9.10 -20.10
N VAL A 84 2.16 -9.78 -19.54
CA VAL A 84 2.35 -11.12 -18.94
C VAL A 84 2.83 -12.16 -19.98
N PRO A 85 2.33 -12.19 -21.23
CA PRO A 85 2.88 -13.08 -22.26
C PRO A 85 4.38 -12.88 -22.51
N GLU A 86 4.86 -11.62 -22.59
CA GLU A 86 6.29 -11.34 -22.74
C GLU A 86 7.10 -11.84 -21.54
N LEU A 87 6.58 -11.67 -20.32
CA LEU A 87 7.23 -12.23 -19.13
C LEU A 87 7.27 -13.77 -19.15
N LEU A 88 6.24 -14.43 -19.67
CA LEU A 88 6.22 -15.90 -19.81
C LEU A 88 7.22 -16.42 -20.86
N GLU A 89 7.66 -15.59 -21.81
CA GLU A 89 8.74 -15.92 -22.75
C GLU A 89 10.14 -15.75 -22.13
N LEU A 90 10.27 -14.90 -21.10
CA LEU A 90 11.54 -14.53 -20.47
C LEU A 90 11.85 -15.30 -19.17
N TYR A 91 10.81 -15.79 -18.47
CA TYR A 91 10.93 -16.43 -17.17
C TYR A 91 10.32 -17.83 -17.19
N ASP A 92 10.86 -18.74 -16.38
CA ASP A 92 10.32 -20.09 -16.21
C ASP A 92 8.95 -20.07 -15.51
N ALA A 93 8.69 -19.05 -14.69
CA ALA A 93 7.42 -18.85 -14.00
C ALA A 93 7.15 -17.36 -13.74
N VAL A 94 5.87 -17.00 -13.74
CA VAL A 94 5.38 -15.67 -13.38
C VAL A 94 4.36 -15.81 -12.24
N VAL A 95 4.54 -15.07 -11.16
CA VAL A 95 3.65 -15.04 -9.98
C VAL A 95 2.94 -13.70 -9.91
N LEU A 96 1.60 -13.71 -9.82
CA LEU A 96 0.80 -12.52 -9.59
C LEU A 96 0.65 -12.27 -8.10
N ALA A 97 1.24 -11.17 -7.60
CA ALA A 97 1.20 -10.73 -6.21
C ALA A 97 0.74 -9.27 -6.10
N THR A 98 -0.19 -8.85 -6.98
CA THR A 98 -0.60 -7.46 -7.21
C THR A 98 -1.48 -6.86 -6.10
N GLY A 99 -2.02 -7.69 -5.20
CA GLY A 99 -2.97 -7.25 -4.19
C GLY A 99 -4.30 -6.75 -4.78
N ALA A 100 -5.01 -5.92 -4.02
CA ALA A 100 -6.29 -5.33 -4.39
C ALA A 100 -6.25 -3.79 -4.21
N PRO A 101 -5.85 -3.04 -5.26
CA PRO A 101 -5.64 -1.59 -5.15
C PRO A 101 -6.93 -0.76 -5.22
N SER A 102 -8.03 -1.33 -5.70
CA SER A 102 -9.28 -0.60 -5.95
C SER A 102 -10.26 -0.71 -4.78
N ASP A 103 -10.88 0.41 -4.42
CA ASP A 103 -11.99 0.46 -3.48
C ASP A 103 -13.25 -0.21 -4.04
N LYS A 104 -14.08 -0.76 -3.14
CA LYS A 104 -15.40 -1.27 -3.48
C LYS A 104 -16.43 -0.12 -3.42
N PRO A 105 -17.19 0.16 -4.49
CA PRO A 105 -18.26 1.15 -4.45
C PRO A 105 -19.33 0.81 -3.41
N LEU A 106 -19.97 1.84 -2.84
CA LEU A 106 -21.05 1.66 -1.86
C LEU A 106 -22.31 1.11 -2.53
N GLY A 107 -22.57 1.49 -3.79
CA GLY A 107 -23.68 0.98 -4.59
C GLY A 107 -25.03 1.56 -4.18
N VAL A 108 -25.04 2.79 -3.66
CA VAL A 108 -26.25 3.51 -3.23
C VAL A 108 -26.32 4.87 -3.94
N PRO A 109 -27.51 5.47 -4.10
CA PRO A 109 -27.62 6.79 -4.71
C PRO A 109 -26.75 7.83 -3.99
N GLY A 110 -25.93 8.55 -4.77
CA GLY A 110 -25.03 9.59 -4.26
C GLY A 110 -23.66 9.08 -3.79
N ASP A 111 -23.28 7.83 -4.09
CA ASP A 111 -21.94 7.31 -3.79
C ASP A 111 -20.82 7.91 -4.66
N ASP A 112 -21.17 8.82 -5.56
CA ASP A 112 -20.28 9.61 -6.42
C ASP A 112 -20.21 11.10 -6.00
N LEU A 113 -20.92 11.52 -4.95
CA LEU A 113 -20.93 12.91 -4.50
C LEU A 113 -19.56 13.34 -3.95
N PRO A 114 -19.18 14.63 -4.11
CA PRO A 114 -17.97 15.16 -3.49
C PRO A 114 -17.94 14.91 -1.98
N GLY A 115 -16.82 14.37 -1.48
CA GLY A 115 -16.65 13.98 -0.08
C GLY A 115 -16.93 12.50 0.20
N VAL A 116 -17.56 11.76 -0.72
CA VAL A 116 -17.62 10.29 -0.65
C VAL A 116 -16.30 9.72 -1.17
N ILE A 117 -15.50 9.17 -0.27
CA ILE A 117 -14.12 8.74 -0.57
C ILE A 117 -13.92 7.29 -0.14
N GLY A 118 -13.32 6.51 -1.02
CA GLY A 118 -12.92 5.14 -0.73
C GLY A 118 -11.83 5.06 0.34
N SER A 119 -11.92 4.04 1.19
CA SER A 119 -10.97 3.85 2.29
C SER A 119 -9.52 3.67 1.80
N ALA A 120 -9.29 2.95 0.71
CA ALA A 120 -7.96 2.74 0.16
C ALA A 120 -7.39 4.06 -0.39
N ALA A 121 -8.22 4.89 -1.03
CA ALA A 121 -7.82 6.22 -1.46
C ALA A 121 -7.44 7.14 -0.28
N PHE A 122 -8.26 7.22 0.76
CA PHE A 122 -7.98 8.04 1.94
C PHE A 122 -6.73 7.56 2.70
N VAL A 123 -6.59 6.23 2.86
CA VAL A 123 -5.39 5.60 3.45
C VAL A 123 -4.15 5.88 2.62
N GLY A 124 -4.26 5.73 1.31
CA GLY A 124 -3.18 6.03 0.38
C GLY A 124 -2.75 7.50 0.46
N TRP A 125 -3.69 8.42 0.57
CA TRP A 125 -3.42 9.85 0.74
C TRP A 125 -2.57 10.11 1.99
N TYR A 126 -3.02 9.70 3.17
CA TYR A 126 -2.27 9.99 4.41
C TYR A 126 -0.95 9.20 4.53
N ASN A 127 -0.80 8.09 3.80
CA ASN A 127 0.45 7.32 3.74
C ASN A 127 1.37 7.73 2.58
N GLY A 128 1.00 8.74 1.78
CA GLY A 128 1.85 9.24 0.70
C GLY A 128 1.96 8.32 -0.51
N HIS A 129 0.93 7.52 -0.78
CA HIS A 129 0.84 6.74 -2.00
C HIS A 129 0.71 7.69 -3.21
N PRO A 130 1.56 7.58 -4.26
CA PRO A 130 1.62 8.55 -5.36
C PRO A 130 0.29 8.81 -6.06
N ASP A 131 -0.51 7.77 -6.33
CA ASP A 131 -1.81 7.91 -6.99
C ASP A 131 -2.85 8.70 -6.19
N PHE A 132 -2.66 8.84 -4.87
CA PHE A 132 -3.62 9.47 -3.96
C PHE A 132 -3.05 10.73 -3.29
N ALA A 133 -1.80 11.11 -3.59
CA ALA A 133 -1.15 12.28 -3.00
C ALA A 133 -1.89 13.60 -3.28
N ALA A 134 -2.63 13.67 -4.39
CA ALA A 134 -3.41 14.84 -4.79
C ALA A 134 -4.90 14.76 -4.43
N LEU A 135 -5.33 13.79 -3.61
CA LEU A 135 -6.74 13.54 -3.30
C LEU A 135 -7.45 14.73 -2.61
N ASP A 136 -6.72 15.49 -1.77
CA ASP A 136 -7.20 16.63 -0.97
C ASP A 136 -8.61 16.43 -0.36
N PRO A 137 -8.77 15.43 0.53
CA PRO A 137 -10.07 15.14 1.15
C PRO A 137 -10.57 16.32 1.99
N PRO A 138 -11.89 16.57 2.05
CA PRO A 138 -12.47 17.60 2.90
C PRO A 138 -12.47 17.14 4.37
N VAL A 139 -11.35 17.38 5.05
CA VAL A 139 -11.13 16.92 6.44
C VAL A 139 -11.47 17.98 7.50
N GLY A 140 -12.13 19.10 7.19
CA GLY A 140 -12.37 20.17 8.18
C GLY A 140 -13.81 20.70 8.19
N GLY A 141 -14.31 21.03 9.38
CA GLY A 141 -15.59 21.74 9.57
C GLY A 141 -16.85 20.91 9.30
N LEU A 142 -16.71 19.59 9.14
CA LEU A 142 -17.80 18.65 8.89
C LEU A 142 -17.66 17.43 9.81
N ASP A 143 -18.80 16.83 10.18
CA ASP A 143 -18.81 15.50 10.79
C ASP A 143 -18.42 14.45 9.74
N ALA A 144 -17.70 13.41 10.18
CA ALA A 144 -17.28 12.31 9.31
C ALA A 144 -18.07 11.03 9.62
N VAL A 145 -18.43 10.29 8.57
CA VAL A 145 -19.06 8.97 8.67
C VAL A 145 -18.20 7.95 7.93
N VAL A 146 -17.80 6.88 8.62
CA VAL A 146 -17.00 5.79 8.07
C VAL A 146 -17.89 4.57 7.92
N VAL A 147 -18.14 4.14 6.68
CA VAL A 147 -19.01 2.98 6.42
C VAL A 147 -18.20 1.69 6.49
N GLY A 148 -18.39 0.92 7.56
CA GLY A 148 -17.83 -0.43 7.72
C GLY A 148 -17.33 -0.70 9.13
N ALA A 149 -17.26 -1.97 9.52
CA ALA A 149 -16.84 -2.41 10.86
C ALA A 149 -15.53 -3.21 10.86
N GLY A 150 -14.63 -2.90 9.92
CA GLY A 150 -13.31 -3.55 9.80
C GLY A 150 -12.18 -2.70 10.40
N ASN A 151 -10.98 -3.28 10.50
CA ASN A 151 -9.80 -2.56 11.04
C ASN A 151 -9.47 -1.28 10.26
N VAL A 152 -9.64 -1.27 8.93
CA VAL A 152 -9.41 -0.07 8.13
C VAL A 152 -10.38 1.05 8.50
N ALA A 153 -11.63 0.73 8.87
CA ALA A 153 -12.58 1.73 9.34
C ALA A 153 -12.09 2.37 10.66
N LEU A 154 -11.55 1.56 11.57
CA LEU A 154 -10.92 2.05 12.79
C LEU A 154 -9.66 2.87 12.52
N ASP A 155 -8.85 2.50 11.52
CA ASP A 155 -7.69 3.28 11.11
C ASP A 155 -8.11 4.66 10.59
N VAL A 156 -9.11 4.72 9.70
CA VAL A 156 -9.66 5.99 9.19
C VAL A 156 -10.21 6.84 10.34
N ALA A 157 -11.08 6.27 11.18
CA ALA A 157 -11.68 6.99 12.29
C ALA A 157 -10.63 7.53 13.28
N ARG A 158 -9.59 6.73 13.56
CA ARG A 158 -8.49 7.11 14.45
C ARG A 158 -7.63 8.24 13.85
N ILE A 159 -7.34 8.19 12.55
CA ILE A 159 -6.59 9.26 11.88
C ILE A 159 -7.37 10.58 11.90
N LEU A 160 -8.69 10.54 11.67
CA LEU A 160 -9.54 11.72 11.73
C LEU A 160 -9.71 12.28 13.16
N ALA A 161 -9.67 11.42 14.19
CA ALA A 161 -9.89 11.84 15.58
C ALA A 161 -8.62 12.25 16.34
N LYS A 162 -7.42 12.00 15.79
CA LYS A 162 -6.14 12.28 16.44
C LYS A 162 -5.83 13.77 16.49
N THR A 163 -5.24 14.19 17.59
CA THR A 163 -4.58 15.50 17.71
C THR A 163 -3.19 15.50 17.05
N GLU A 164 -2.66 16.68 16.72
CA GLU A 164 -1.31 16.83 16.16
C GLU A 164 -0.24 16.15 17.03
N ALA A 165 -0.32 16.31 18.36
CA ALA A 165 0.64 15.72 19.30
C ALA A 165 0.63 14.18 19.25
N GLU A 166 -0.51 13.55 18.97
CA GLU A 166 -0.67 12.10 18.89
C GLU A 166 -0.14 11.50 17.58
N PHE A 167 0.24 12.33 16.61
CA PHE A 167 1.01 11.92 15.44
C PHE A 167 2.53 11.89 15.70
N GLY A 168 2.98 12.30 16.88
CA GLY A 168 4.40 12.25 17.26
C GLY A 168 4.99 10.85 17.07
N GLY A 169 6.07 10.75 16.29
CA GLY A 169 6.75 9.48 15.99
C GLY A 169 6.08 8.62 14.92
N SER A 170 5.00 9.10 14.30
CA SER A 170 4.41 8.48 13.12
C SER A 170 5.17 8.86 11.84
N ASP A 171 4.90 8.16 10.74
CA ASP A 171 5.42 8.47 9.40
C ASP A 171 4.36 9.07 8.47
N ILE A 172 3.34 9.73 9.02
CA ILE A 172 2.32 10.44 8.23
C ILE A 172 2.99 11.51 7.37
N VAL A 173 2.54 11.64 6.11
CA VAL A 173 3.13 12.62 5.19
C VAL A 173 2.70 14.04 5.52
N GLY A 174 3.61 15.00 5.32
CA GLY A 174 3.42 16.40 5.73
C GLY A 174 2.14 17.04 5.18
N HIS A 175 1.80 16.81 3.91
CA HIS A 175 0.60 17.39 3.32
C HIS A 175 -0.68 16.90 4.00
N ALA A 176 -0.71 15.64 4.45
CA ALA A 176 -1.88 15.09 5.14
C ALA A 176 -1.94 15.60 6.59
N LEU A 177 -0.80 15.65 7.27
CA LEU A 177 -0.69 16.20 8.61
C LEU A 177 -1.12 17.68 8.66
N ASP A 178 -0.70 18.49 7.69
CA ASP A 178 -1.09 19.91 7.62
C ASP A 178 -2.61 20.06 7.48
N ARG A 179 -3.26 19.22 6.67
CA ARG A 179 -4.72 19.25 6.49
C ARG A 179 -5.46 18.76 7.75
N LEU A 180 -4.92 17.76 8.43
CA LEU A 180 -5.49 17.21 9.67
C LEU A 180 -5.22 18.11 10.90
N ARG A 181 -4.19 18.94 10.89
CA ARG A 181 -3.95 19.94 11.95
C ARG A 181 -5.07 20.97 12.01
N ASP A 182 -5.54 21.39 10.83
CA ASP A 182 -6.60 22.39 10.70
C ASP A 182 -8.01 21.75 10.75
N ALA A 183 -8.07 20.43 10.89
CA ALA A 183 -9.30 19.66 10.97
C ALA A 183 -9.85 19.64 12.41
N GLU A 184 -10.91 20.39 12.66
CA GLU A 184 -11.77 20.12 13.82
C GLU A 184 -13.00 19.33 13.36
N HIS A 185 -13.02 18.03 13.68
CA HIS A 185 -14.22 17.20 13.56
C HIS A 185 -14.96 17.19 14.90
N ALA A 186 -16.22 17.64 14.91
CA ALA A 186 -17.05 17.54 16.11
C ALA A 186 -17.40 16.08 16.41
N THR A 187 -17.66 15.28 15.38
CA THR A 187 -18.02 13.85 15.51
C THR A 187 -17.43 13.01 14.37
N VAL A 188 -16.92 11.82 14.71
CA VAL A 188 -16.61 10.73 13.77
C VAL A 188 -17.49 9.53 14.10
N THR A 189 -18.32 9.09 13.14
CA THR A 189 -19.27 7.98 13.30
C THR A 189 -18.80 6.74 12.53
N LEU A 190 -18.91 5.57 13.15
CA LEU A 190 -18.67 4.23 12.57
C LEU A 190 -20.00 3.47 12.45
#